data_AF-A0A8C5L3Q7-F1
#
_entry.id   AF-A0A8C5L3Q7-F1
#
_cell.length_a   1.000
_cell.length_b   1.000
_cell.length_c   1.000
_cell.angle_alpha   90.00
_cell.angle_beta   90.00
_cell.angle_gamma   90.00
#
_symmetry.space_group_name_H-M   'P 1'
#
loop_
_entity.id
_entity.type
_entity.pdbx_description
1 polymer ?
#
loop_
_entity_poly.entity_id
_entity_poly.type
_entity_poly.pdbx_seq_one_letter_code
_entity_poly.pdbx_strand_id
1 'polypeptide(L)'
;LQSLIAKASRGKGVRDIEDYLQQRAGHLPQKYSHRLLPDLDRGINQELDGSRFQNVSVLLRCVQIFFEDDLEEEEPLLIQQGLIQKIVSWFERMMDFLTTRGLASDPLLTSAIEDLLDSVLIISRRSSEGTIQMLDSLIFSLGFVVTEDTVSHLIRQEALSTLNCILDVTPWDERKKLSLAEGTQRLMKEFARTILTVGDYNQQTATSEALCRMTTRTTKDELVHQWFEDEVLAEAFKKIKNREFETDCRQFLNLLNNRLGEQRRVYSLPCVAAFADAHEMRKPADEKLEEFWIDFNLGSCSITFYIDNAETDLWEPVKLWKGAVVNFSITESERLKMLSVYLERPIAISKREVRRVEFHFDLSLNVLLPSIGALGGDKQWQRQTEKAGESTTIVAAGLVGAEDDRCLITLRLNDLCEPPVS
;
A
#
# COMPACT_ATOMS: atom_id res chain seq x y z
N LEU A 1 14.74 28.22 -4.25
CA LEU A 1 13.35 27.68 -4.30
C LEU A 1 12.26 28.66 -3.81
N GLN A 2 12.32 29.20 -2.58
CA GLN A 2 11.24 30.03 -1.99
C GLN A 2 10.73 31.19 -2.89
N SER A 3 11.61 31.89 -3.61
CA SER A 3 11.22 32.97 -4.53
C SER A 3 10.31 32.50 -5.68
N LEU A 4 10.52 31.27 -6.19
CA LEU A 4 9.66 30.68 -7.21
C LEU A 4 8.28 30.35 -6.65
N ILE A 5 8.23 29.80 -5.43
CA ILE A 5 6.97 29.52 -4.71
C ILE A 5 6.17 30.81 -4.48
N ALA A 6 6.82 31.90 -4.08
CA ALA A 6 6.17 33.20 -3.90
C ALA A 6 5.61 33.82 -5.21
N LYS A 7 6.13 33.42 -6.36
CA LYS A 7 5.54 33.75 -7.67
C LYS A 7 4.35 32.84 -7.96
N ALA A 8 4.52 31.53 -7.76
CA ALA A 8 3.47 30.52 -7.96
C ALA A 8 2.22 30.83 -7.13
N SER A 9 2.37 31.29 -5.89
CA SER A 9 1.27 31.70 -4.99
C SER A 9 0.42 32.87 -5.53
N ARG A 10 0.91 33.58 -6.56
CA ARG A 10 0.20 34.66 -7.27
C ARG A 10 -0.41 34.20 -8.60
N GLY A 11 -0.51 32.88 -8.81
CA GLY A 11 -1.13 32.25 -9.96
C GLY A 11 -0.24 32.12 -11.20
N LYS A 12 1.09 32.29 -11.09
CA LYS A 12 2.04 32.13 -12.20
C LYS A 12 3.35 31.48 -11.75
N GLY A 13 3.92 30.58 -12.54
CA GLY A 13 5.31 30.12 -12.35
C GLY A 13 5.50 28.75 -11.69
N VAL A 14 4.48 27.88 -11.67
CA VAL A 14 4.68 26.47 -11.25
C VAL A 14 5.60 25.72 -12.21
N ARG A 15 5.53 26.02 -13.52
CA ARG A 15 6.48 25.45 -14.50
C ARG A 15 7.93 25.86 -14.21
N ASP A 16 8.16 27.10 -13.79
CA ASP A 16 9.50 27.56 -13.40
C ASP A 16 10.05 26.77 -12.20
N ILE A 17 9.16 26.29 -11.31
CA ILE A 17 9.53 25.39 -10.21
C ILE A 17 9.89 24.02 -10.77
N GLU A 18 9.06 23.44 -11.64
CA GLU A 18 9.30 22.14 -12.26
C GLU A 18 10.65 22.11 -13.01
N ASP A 19 10.94 23.15 -13.81
CA ASP A 19 12.21 23.31 -14.50
C ASP A 19 13.39 23.37 -13.51
N TYR A 20 13.22 24.10 -12.40
CA TYR A 20 14.22 24.16 -11.34
C TYR A 20 14.46 22.80 -10.68
N LEU A 21 13.39 22.02 -10.44
CA LEU A 21 13.48 20.68 -9.85
C LEU A 21 14.21 19.70 -10.77
N GLN A 22 13.96 19.76 -12.10
CA GLN A 22 14.64 18.90 -13.08
C GLN A 22 16.13 19.23 -13.22
N GLN A 23 16.51 20.50 -13.07
CA GLN A 23 17.91 20.95 -13.21
C GLN A 23 18.75 20.78 -11.94
N ARG A 24 18.14 20.33 -10.84
CA ARG A 24 18.81 20.24 -9.52
C ARG A 24 19.84 19.10 -9.50
N ALA A 25 21.01 19.34 -10.07
CA ALA A 25 22.20 18.50 -9.94
C ALA A 25 23.21 19.17 -8.99
N GLY A 26 23.44 18.60 -7.81
CA GLY A 26 24.43 19.09 -6.83
C GLY A 26 23.84 19.96 -5.72
N HIS A 27 23.90 19.44 -4.49
CA HIS A 27 23.20 19.91 -3.30
C HIS A 27 23.77 21.20 -2.68
N LEU A 28 22.87 22.17 -2.44
CA LEU A 28 23.02 23.18 -1.38
C LEU A 28 21.68 23.25 -0.62
N PRO A 29 21.69 23.14 0.73
CA PRO A 29 20.49 23.27 1.54
C PRO A 29 19.72 24.57 1.27
N GLN A 30 18.42 24.47 1.05
CA GLN A 30 17.57 25.65 0.81
C GLN A 30 17.24 26.39 2.11
N LYS A 31 17.72 27.63 2.23
CA LYS A 31 17.24 28.54 3.29
C LYS A 31 15.84 29.04 2.99
N TYR A 32 15.03 29.18 4.04
CA TYR A 32 13.68 29.70 3.94
C TYR A 32 13.33 30.64 5.11
N SER A 33 12.21 31.35 4.97
CA SER A 33 11.70 32.28 5.98
C SER A 33 10.23 32.02 6.30
N HIS A 34 9.68 32.75 7.28
CA HIS A 34 8.27 32.68 7.69
C HIS A 34 7.22 32.95 6.58
N ARG A 35 7.66 33.39 5.40
CA ARG A 35 6.77 33.57 4.24
C ARG A 35 6.52 32.28 3.45
N LEU A 36 7.35 31.26 3.63
CA LEU A 36 7.29 30.04 2.83
C LEU A 36 5.95 29.31 3.00
N LEU A 37 5.53 29.00 4.24
CA LEU A 37 4.29 28.26 4.47
C LEU A 37 3.05 28.99 3.95
N PRO A 38 2.84 30.30 4.20
CA PRO A 38 1.72 31.03 3.62
C PRO A 38 1.70 31.05 2.08
N ASP A 39 2.86 31.07 1.43
CA ASP A 39 2.95 31.04 -0.04
C ASP A 39 2.65 29.63 -0.58
N LEU A 40 3.15 28.58 0.07
CA LEU A 40 2.82 27.18 -0.24
C LEU A 40 1.33 26.91 -0.10
N ASP A 41 0.75 27.25 1.05
CA ASP A 41 -0.66 27.05 1.36
C ASP A 41 -1.55 27.75 0.33
N ARG A 42 -1.25 29.01 0.01
CA ARG A 42 -1.98 29.75 -1.02
C ARG A 42 -1.84 29.10 -2.40
N GLY A 43 -0.63 28.70 -2.78
CA GLY A 43 -0.37 28.05 -4.07
C GLY A 43 -1.13 26.74 -4.21
N ILE A 44 -1.00 25.84 -3.24
CA ILE A 44 -1.65 24.52 -3.25
C ILE A 44 -3.17 24.69 -3.31
N ASN A 45 -3.76 25.56 -2.48
CA ASN A 45 -5.20 25.78 -2.51
C ASN A 45 -5.70 26.34 -3.85
N GLN A 46 -4.97 27.26 -4.49
CA GLN A 46 -5.32 27.79 -5.82
C GLN A 46 -5.24 26.72 -6.93
N GLU A 47 -4.28 25.81 -6.83
CA GLU A 47 -4.14 24.71 -7.79
C GLU A 47 -5.23 23.65 -7.57
N LEU A 48 -5.58 23.34 -6.31
CA LEU A 48 -6.73 22.50 -5.95
C LEU A 48 -8.07 23.11 -6.41
N ASP A 49 -8.28 24.43 -6.24
CA ASP A 49 -9.49 25.13 -6.72
C ASP A 49 -9.67 24.98 -8.25
N GLY A 50 -8.56 24.89 -8.98
CA GLY A 50 -8.55 24.68 -10.42
C GLY A 50 -8.47 23.21 -10.85
N SER A 51 -8.51 22.26 -9.91
CA SER A 51 -8.30 20.82 -10.17
C SER A 51 -7.01 20.52 -10.95
N ARG A 52 -5.95 21.30 -10.70
CA ARG A 52 -4.64 21.20 -11.36
C ARG A 52 -3.71 20.31 -10.54
N PHE A 53 -4.06 19.03 -10.40
CA PHE A 53 -3.38 18.09 -9.49
C PHE A 53 -1.88 17.94 -9.76
N GLN A 54 -1.45 17.95 -11.03
CA GLN A 54 -0.03 17.95 -11.38
C GLN A 54 0.76 19.12 -10.75
N ASN A 55 0.15 20.30 -10.69
CA ASN A 55 0.79 21.46 -10.07
C ASN A 55 0.82 21.34 -8.54
N VAL A 56 -0.18 20.66 -7.96
CA VAL A 56 -0.19 20.35 -6.53
C VAL A 56 0.97 19.41 -6.19
N SER A 57 1.19 18.35 -6.96
CA SER A 57 2.36 17.46 -6.84
C SER A 57 3.69 18.22 -6.86
N VAL A 58 3.87 19.17 -7.80
CA VAL A 58 5.08 20.00 -7.89
C VAL A 58 5.30 20.83 -6.61
N LEU A 59 4.22 21.38 -6.04
CA LEU A 59 4.28 22.18 -4.81
C LEU A 59 4.53 21.30 -3.56
N LEU A 60 3.95 20.10 -3.50
CA LEU A 60 4.21 19.13 -2.44
C LEU A 60 5.68 18.69 -2.46
N ARG A 61 6.24 18.43 -3.65
CA ARG A 61 7.67 18.15 -3.79
C ARG A 61 8.57 19.28 -3.32
N CYS A 62 8.11 20.52 -3.36
CA CYS A 62 8.84 21.62 -2.71
C CYS A 62 8.88 21.47 -1.19
N VAL A 63 7.77 21.06 -0.56
CA VAL A 63 7.72 20.76 0.89
C VAL A 63 8.75 19.69 1.23
N GLN A 64 8.73 18.57 0.50
CA GLN A 64 9.67 17.45 0.68
C GLN A 64 11.12 17.91 0.69
N ILE A 65 11.51 18.74 -0.29
CA ILE A 65 12.88 19.28 -0.41
C ILE A 65 13.31 20.09 0.81
N PHE A 66 12.41 20.89 1.40
CA PHE A 66 12.76 21.68 2.60
C PHE A 66 12.99 20.81 3.83
N PHE A 67 12.45 19.59 3.89
CA PHE A 67 12.71 18.62 4.97
C PHE A 67 13.90 17.71 4.65
N GLU A 68 14.16 17.40 3.38
CA GLU A 68 15.36 16.65 2.98
C GLU A 68 16.64 17.46 3.16
N ASP A 69 16.57 18.77 2.93
CA ASP A 69 17.69 19.70 3.07
C ASP A 69 17.91 20.18 4.51
N ASP A 70 16.95 19.96 5.43
CA ASP A 70 17.06 20.39 6.82
C ASP A 70 18.01 19.44 7.57
N LEU A 71 19.22 19.93 7.83
CA LEU A 71 20.28 19.20 8.54
C LEU A 71 20.43 19.68 9.99
N GLU A 72 19.54 20.57 10.46
CA GLU A 72 19.63 21.15 11.80
C GLU A 72 19.05 20.19 12.85
N GLU A 73 19.60 20.20 14.06
CA GLU A 73 19.11 19.39 15.20
C GLU A 73 17.83 19.98 15.82
N GLU A 74 17.46 21.21 15.46
CA GLU A 74 16.27 21.89 15.95
C GLU A 74 15.02 21.52 15.12
N GLU A 75 13.86 21.61 15.77
CA GLU A 75 12.57 21.32 15.14
C GLU A 75 12.30 22.26 13.94
N PRO A 76 11.98 21.74 12.74
CA PRO A 76 11.86 22.57 11.54
C PRO A 76 10.85 23.72 11.70
N LEU A 77 11.24 24.92 11.25
CA LEU A 77 10.42 26.13 11.36
C LEU A 77 9.03 25.97 10.71
N LEU A 78 8.90 25.13 9.67
CA LEU A 78 7.61 24.82 9.04
C LEU A 78 6.64 24.11 10.01
N ILE A 79 7.14 23.22 10.86
CA ILE A 79 6.33 22.52 11.88
C ILE A 79 5.83 23.53 12.91
N GLN A 80 6.71 24.39 13.40
CA GLN A 80 6.36 25.46 14.34
C GLN A 80 5.31 26.45 13.78
N GLN A 81 5.27 26.61 12.46
CA GLN A 81 4.29 27.47 11.77
C GLN A 81 2.95 26.79 11.49
N GLY A 82 2.77 25.54 11.90
CA GLY A 82 1.53 24.80 11.72
C GLY A 82 1.38 24.18 10.33
N LEU A 83 2.48 23.68 9.73
CA LEU A 83 2.41 22.93 8.46
C LEU A 83 1.46 21.74 8.56
N ILE A 84 1.39 21.05 9.70
CA ILE A 84 0.57 19.85 9.86
C ILE A 84 -0.91 20.16 9.62
N GLN A 85 -1.41 21.26 10.17
CA GLN A 85 -2.81 21.69 9.96
C GLN A 85 -3.08 22.05 8.50
N LYS A 86 -2.06 22.50 7.76
CA LYS A 86 -2.17 22.73 6.32
C LYS A 86 -2.21 21.44 5.52
N ILE A 87 -1.35 20.47 5.84
CA ILE A 87 -1.37 19.14 5.23
C ILE A 87 -2.73 18.46 5.43
N VAL A 88 -3.27 18.51 6.65
CA VAL A 88 -4.61 17.97 6.97
C VAL A 88 -5.67 18.63 6.08
N SER A 89 -5.67 19.96 6.00
CA SER A 89 -6.61 20.70 5.16
C SER A 89 -6.48 20.36 3.68
N TRP A 90 -5.25 20.22 3.15
CA TRP A 90 -5.04 19.84 1.75
C TRP A 90 -5.50 18.40 1.50
N PHE A 91 -5.24 17.49 2.44
CA PHE A 91 -5.65 16.09 2.35
C PHE A 91 -7.18 15.95 2.34
N GLU A 92 -7.88 16.60 3.28
CA GLU A 92 -9.35 16.61 3.32
C GLU A 92 -9.94 17.12 1.99
N ARG A 93 -9.39 18.22 1.45
CA ARG A 93 -9.79 18.73 0.14
C ARG A 93 -9.56 17.74 -0.99
N MET A 94 -8.46 16.98 -0.96
CA MET A 94 -8.20 15.93 -1.94
C MET A 94 -9.20 14.77 -1.81
N MET A 95 -9.58 14.41 -0.58
CA MET A 95 -10.57 13.36 -0.32
C MET A 95 -11.97 13.76 -0.81
N ASP A 96 -12.34 15.04 -0.71
CA ASP A 96 -13.61 15.53 -1.27
C ASP A 96 -13.70 15.26 -2.80
N PHE A 97 -12.58 15.34 -3.52
CA PHE A 97 -12.55 15.01 -4.95
C PHE A 97 -12.73 13.51 -5.23
N LEU A 98 -12.32 12.62 -4.31
CA LEU A 98 -12.58 11.18 -4.43
C LEU A 98 -14.07 10.84 -4.33
N THR A 99 -14.84 11.67 -3.62
CA THR A 99 -16.31 11.51 -3.57
C THR A 99 -17.03 12.18 -4.74
N THR A 100 -16.33 12.99 -5.53
CA THR A 100 -16.90 13.75 -6.64
C THR A 100 -16.92 12.91 -7.93
N ARG A 101 -18.12 12.71 -8.48
CA ARG A 101 -18.33 11.93 -9.72
C ARG A 101 -17.51 12.53 -10.87
N GLY A 102 -16.62 11.71 -11.46
CA GLY A 102 -15.78 12.06 -12.60
C GLY A 102 -14.32 12.37 -12.25
N LEU A 103 -14.00 12.68 -10.98
CA LEU A 103 -12.63 12.91 -10.51
C LEU A 103 -12.06 11.76 -9.67
N ALA A 104 -12.94 10.91 -9.12
CA ALA A 104 -12.56 9.77 -8.28
C ALA A 104 -11.59 8.77 -8.94
N SER A 105 -11.51 8.74 -10.27
CA SER A 105 -10.61 7.88 -11.03
C SER A 105 -9.55 8.67 -11.80
N ASP A 106 -9.36 9.96 -11.49
CA ASP A 106 -8.32 10.77 -12.13
C ASP A 106 -6.94 10.29 -11.66
N PRO A 107 -6.07 9.82 -12.57
CA PRO A 107 -4.73 9.35 -12.20
C PRO A 107 -3.85 10.47 -11.64
N LEU A 108 -4.10 11.73 -12.03
CA LEU A 108 -3.36 12.89 -11.50
C LEU A 108 -3.78 13.21 -10.06
N LEU A 109 -5.06 13.01 -9.71
CA LEU A 109 -5.51 13.13 -8.31
C LEU A 109 -4.87 12.04 -7.45
N THR A 110 -4.84 10.80 -7.95
CA THR A 110 -4.18 9.68 -7.27
C THR A 110 -2.70 9.99 -7.00
N SER A 111 -1.97 10.43 -8.03
CA SER A 111 -0.56 10.84 -7.88
C SER A 111 -0.37 11.99 -6.88
N ALA A 112 -1.27 12.99 -6.87
CA ALA A 112 -1.16 14.10 -5.92
C ALA A 112 -1.43 13.67 -4.47
N ILE A 113 -2.30 12.68 -4.25
CA ILE A 113 -2.53 12.07 -2.94
C ILE A 113 -1.28 11.29 -2.50
N GLU A 114 -0.69 10.49 -3.39
CA GLU A 114 0.57 9.78 -3.13
C GLU A 114 1.69 10.76 -2.75
N ASP A 115 1.90 11.84 -3.53
CA ASP A 115 2.91 12.87 -3.22
C ASP A 115 2.66 13.57 -1.87
N LEU A 116 1.39 13.72 -1.46
CA LEU A 116 1.04 14.30 -0.16
C LEU A 116 1.38 13.32 0.97
N LEU A 117 1.05 12.04 0.80
CA LEU A 117 1.37 10.99 1.76
C LEU A 117 2.89 10.76 1.86
N ASP A 118 3.63 10.84 0.75
CA ASP A 118 5.09 10.87 0.74
C ASP A 118 5.66 12.04 1.53
N SER A 119 5.03 13.22 1.42
CA SER A 119 5.41 14.38 2.23
C SER A 119 5.22 14.11 3.72
N VAL A 120 4.13 13.42 4.10
CA VAL A 120 3.87 12.98 5.48
C VAL A 120 4.95 12.02 5.96
N LEU A 121 5.30 11.02 5.14
CA LEU A 121 6.36 10.05 5.44
C LEU A 121 7.72 10.74 5.67
N ILE A 122 8.10 11.67 4.79
CA ILE A 122 9.37 12.41 4.90
C ILE A 122 9.41 13.22 6.18
N ILE A 123 8.35 13.97 6.50
CA ILE A 123 8.28 14.76 7.73
C ILE A 123 8.35 13.85 8.96
N SER A 124 7.66 12.72 8.95
CA SER A 124 7.62 11.81 10.10
C SER A 124 9.00 11.27 10.51
N ARG A 125 9.92 11.16 9.54
CA ARG A 125 11.29 10.70 9.76
C ARG A 125 12.24 11.81 10.22
N ARG A 126 11.83 13.07 10.09
CA ARG A 126 12.67 14.25 10.35
C ARG A 126 12.22 15.07 11.55
N SER A 127 11.00 14.86 12.02
CA SER A 127 10.35 15.71 13.01
C SER A 127 9.53 14.87 13.98
N SER A 128 10.01 14.76 15.22
CA SER A 128 9.29 14.02 16.26
C SER A 128 8.00 14.75 16.67
N GLU A 129 8.06 16.08 16.80
CA GLU A 129 6.90 16.92 17.12
C GLU A 129 5.86 16.89 15.99
N GLY A 130 6.30 17.02 14.73
CA GLY A 130 5.45 16.90 13.56
C GLY A 130 4.78 15.54 13.46
N THR A 131 5.49 14.45 13.77
CA THR A 131 4.93 13.10 13.81
C THR A 131 3.80 12.98 14.84
N ILE A 132 4.00 13.50 16.06
CA ILE A 132 2.99 13.48 17.13
C ILE A 132 1.76 14.28 16.69
N GLN A 133 1.95 15.49 16.15
CA GLN A 133 0.86 16.32 15.63
C GLN A 133 0.12 15.63 14.46
N MET A 134 0.84 14.93 13.59
CA MET A 134 0.26 14.16 12.49
C MET A 134 -0.57 13.00 13.01
N LEU A 135 -0.11 12.26 14.02
CA LEU A 135 -0.89 11.18 14.60
C LEU A 135 -2.22 11.71 15.16
N ASP A 136 -2.19 12.80 15.93
CA ASP A 136 -3.39 13.41 16.50
C ASP A 136 -4.36 13.94 15.42
N SER A 137 -3.82 14.45 14.30
CA SER A 137 -4.62 15.14 13.28
C SER A 137 -5.08 14.24 12.12
N LEU A 138 -4.33 13.20 11.78
CA LEU A 138 -4.54 12.38 10.58
C LEU A 138 -5.05 10.97 10.88
N ILE A 139 -4.97 10.47 12.13
CA ILE A 139 -5.36 9.08 12.46
C ILE A 139 -6.77 8.73 11.97
N PHE A 140 -7.73 9.63 12.13
CA PHE A 140 -9.11 9.41 11.71
C PHE A 140 -9.29 9.55 10.20
N SER A 141 -8.65 10.54 9.58
CA SER A 141 -8.75 10.76 8.13
C SER A 141 -8.09 9.62 7.35
N LEU A 142 -6.90 9.20 7.74
CA LEU A 142 -6.23 8.02 7.18
C LEU A 142 -7.02 6.75 7.50
N GLY A 143 -7.47 6.59 8.75
CA GLY A 143 -8.27 5.45 9.17
C GLY A 143 -9.55 5.28 8.36
N PHE A 144 -10.27 6.38 8.10
CA PHE A 144 -11.45 6.40 7.25
C PHE A 144 -11.13 5.93 5.83
N VAL A 145 -10.09 6.50 5.21
CA VAL A 145 -9.63 6.10 3.87
C VAL A 145 -9.31 4.60 3.82
N VAL A 146 -8.62 4.07 4.82
CA VAL A 146 -8.28 2.63 4.90
C VAL A 146 -9.52 1.73 4.94
N THR A 147 -10.57 2.16 5.65
CA THR A 147 -11.80 1.38 5.85
C THR A 147 -12.84 1.56 4.75
N GLU A 148 -12.71 2.59 3.91
CA GLU A 148 -13.69 2.95 2.89
C GLU A 148 -13.55 2.03 1.67
N ASP A 149 -14.61 1.30 1.32
CA ASP A 149 -14.57 0.31 0.24
C ASP A 149 -14.67 0.94 -1.16
N THR A 150 -15.19 2.17 -1.24
CA THR A 150 -15.32 2.94 -2.48
C THR A 150 -14.01 3.59 -2.94
N VAL A 151 -13.03 3.75 -2.04
CA VAL A 151 -11.71 4.28 -2.39
C VAL A 151 -10.86 3.19 -3.06
N SER A 152 -10.07 3.60 -4.07
CA SER A 152 -9.22 2.68 -4.81
C SER A 152 -8.24 1.94 -3.89
N HIS A 153 -8.00 0.66 -4.19
CA HIS A 153 -7.12 -0.17 -3.38
C HIS A 153 -5.72 0.47 -3.17
N LEU A 154 -5.16 1.11 -4.20
CA LEU A 154 -3.85 1.76 -4.15
C LEU A 154 -3.82 2.88 -3.11
N ILE A 155 -4.82 3.79 -3.12
CA ILE A 155 -4.90 4.90 -2.16
C ILE A 155 -5.06 4.37 -0.73
N ARG A 156 -5.89 3.34 -0.52
CA ARG A 156 -6.05 2.74 0.81
C ARG A 156 -4.76 2.10 1.32
N GLN A 157 -4.01 1.45 0.43
CA GLN A 157 -2.72 0.86 0.76
C GLN A 157 -1.72 1.93 1.15
N GLU A 158 -1.65 3.05 0.42
CA GLU A 158 -0.74 4.15 0.72
C GLU A 158 -1.11 4.85 2.03
N ALA A 159 -2.41 5.08 2.27
CA ALA A 159 -2.90 5.64 3.53
C ALA A 159 -2.57 4.73 4.72
N LEU A 160 -2.71 3.40 4.56
CA LEU A 160 -2.38 2.43 5.61
C LEU A 160 -0.88 2.35 5.87
N SER A 161 -0.06 2.39 4.81
CA SER A 161 1.41 2.46 4.91
C SER A 161 1.84 3.71 5.68
N THR A 162 1.27 4.86 5.32
CA THR A 162 1.51 6.14 5.99
C THR A 162 1.10 6.10 7.46
N LEU A 163 -0.10 5.58 7.76
CA LEU A 163 -0.56 5.44 9.14
C LEU A 163 0.35 4.52 9.96
N ASN A 164 0.76 3.37 9.41
CA ASN A 164 1.67 2.46 10.08
C ASN A 164 3.03 3.11 10.33
N CYS A 165 3.55 3.90 9.38
CA CYS A 165 4.79 4.64 9.57
C CYS A 165 4.66 5.64 10.73
N ILE A 166 3.63 6.49 10.73
CA ILE A 166 3.38 7.44 11.83
C ILE A 166 3.29 6.70 13.17
N LEU A 167 2.52 5.61 13.22
CA LEU A 167 2.38 4.79 14.42
C LEU A 167 3.71 4.15 14.84
N ASP A 168 4.59 3.81 13.91
CA ASP A 168 5.88 3.18 14.22
C ASP A 168 6.85 4.16 14.89
N VAL A 169 7.01 5.34 14.28
CA VAL A 169 7.91 6.38 14.80
C VAL A 169 7.36 7.12 16.02
N THR A 170 6.03 7.15 16.23
CA THR A 170 5.47 7.86 17.39
C THR A 170 5.91 7.20 18.71
N PRO A 171 6.37 7.98 19.71
CA PRO A 171 6.65 7.47 21.04
C PRO A 171 5.49 6.69 21.66
N TRP A 172 5.80 5.64 22.41
CA TRP A 172 4.80 4.75 22.99
C TRP A 172 3.82 5.48 23.94
N ASP A 173 4.30 6.46 24.70
CA ASP A 173 3.46 7.21 25.64
C ASP A 173 2.34 7.99 24.93
N GLU A 174 2.62 8.53 23.73
CA GLU A 174 1.61 9.23 22.93
C GLU A 174 0.59 8.25 22.32
N ARG A 175 1.06 7.14 21.74
CA ARG A 175 0.18 6.07 21.22
C ARG A 175 -0.76 5.52 22.29
N LYS A 176 -0.25 5.32 23.51
CA LYS A 176 -1.04 4.81 24.63
C LYS A 176 -2.20 5.74 24.98
N LYS A 177 -2.00 7.06 24.98
CA LYS A 177 -3.08 8.03 25.26
C LYS A 177 -4.22 7.89 24.24
N LEU A 178 -3.88 7.74 22.97
CA LEU A 178 -4.86 7.59 21.88
C LEU A 178 -5.65 6.29 21.97
N SER A 179 -5.02 5.19 22.40
CA SER A 179 -5.67 3.88 22.51
C SER A 179 -6.89 3.85 23.46
N LEU A 180 -6.96 4.80 24.39
CA LEU A 180 -8.02 4.92 25.38
C LEU A 180 -9.18 5.82 24.92
N ALA A 181 -9.00 6.58 23.83
CA ALA A 181 -10.05 7.46 23.31
C ALA A 181 -11.14 6.65 22.59
N GLU A 182 -12.40 7.01 22.84
CA GLU A 182 -13.57 6.30 22.28
C GLU A 182 -13.54 6.29 20.74
N GLY A 183 -13.17 7.40 20.11
CA GLY A 183 -13.02 7.49 18.66
C GLY A 183 -12.02 6.48 18.12
N THR A 184 -10.86 6.36 18.76
CA THR A 184 -9.80 5.41 18.36
C THR A 184 -10.27 3.97 18.52
N GLN A 185 -10.98 3.64 19.61
CA GLN A 185 -11.52 2.29 19.81
C GLN A 185 -12.57 1.92 18.75
N ARG A 186 -13.39 2.89 18.31
CA ARG A 186 -14.31 2.70 17.17
C ARG A 186 -13.52 2.44 15.88
N LEU A 187 -12.49 3.23 15.61
CA LEU A 187 -11.62 3.01 14.45
C LEU A 187 -10.97 1.62 14.46
N MET A 188 -10.49 1.15 15.62
CA MET A 188 -9.94 -0.22 15.76
C MET A 188 -10.97 -1.30 15.41
N LYS A 189 -12.25 -1.10 15.77
CA LYS A 189 -13.32 -2.03 15.37
C LYS A 189 -13.53 -2.03 13.86
N GLU A 190 -13.47 -0.87 13.20
CA GLU A 190 -13.54 -0.81 11.74
C GLU A 190 -12.32 -1.48 11.09
N PHE A 191 -11.11 -1.31 11.63
CA PHE A 191 -9.92 -2.05 11.16
C PHE A 191 -10.08 -3.57 11.29
N ALA A 192 -10.63 -4.05 12.41
CA ALA A 192 -10.92 -5.47 12.57
C ALA A 192 -11.92 -6.00 11.53
N ARG A 193 -12.96 -5.23 11.24
CA ARG A 193 -13.91 -5.55 10.17
C ARG A 193 -13.26 -5.53 8.79
N THR A 194 -12.40 -4.55 8.53
CA THR A 194 -11.61 -4.47 7.28
C THR A 194 -10.74 -5.70 7.10
N ILE A 195 -10.07 -6.21 8.14
CA ILE A 195 -9.29 -7.46 8.04
C ILE A 195 -10.15 -8.63 7.54
N LEU A 196 -11.41 -8.74 7.98
CA LEU A 196 -12.31 -9.83 7.57
C LEU A 196 -12.75 -9.70 6.11
N THR A 197 -12.84 -8.48 5.57
CA THR A 197 -13.52 -8.23 4.29
C THR A 197 -12.61 -7.72 3.19
N VAL A 198 -11.41 -7.20 3.46
CA VAL A 198 -10.61 -6.46 2.47
C VAL A 198 -10.18 -7.28 1.26
N GLY A 199 -9.95 -8.59 1.45
CA GLY A 199 -9.66 -9.50 0.35
C GLY A 199 -8.28 -9.32 -0.30
N ASP A 200 -7.33 -8.70 0.40
CA ASP A 200 -5.92 -8.60 0.02
C ASP A 200 -5.05 -8.93 1.22
N TYR A 201 -4.17 -9.93 1.09
CA TYR A 201 -3.34 -10.43 2.18
C TYR A 201 -2.42 -9.36 2.77
N ASN A 202 -1.81 -8.52 1.92
CA ASN A 202 -0.91 -7.46 2.38
C ASN A 202 -1.70 -6.40 3.15
N GLN A 203 -2.89 -6.06 2.68
CA GLN A 203 -3.77 -5.12 3.38
C GLN A 203 -4.29 -5.71 4.71
N GLN A 204 -4.61 -7.01 4.76
CA GLN A 204 -4.93 -7.71 6.02
C GLN A 204 -3.76 -7.65 7.02
N THR A 205 -2.55 -7.90 6.54
CA THR A 205 -1.32 -7.88 7.36
C THR A 205 -1.07 -6.49 7.91
N ALA A 206 -1.03 -5.47 7.06
CA ALA A 206 -0.77 -4.09 7.46
C ALA A 206 -1.87 -3.52 8.36
N THR A 207 -3.14 -3.94 8.18
CA THR A 207 -4.24 -3.51 9.08
C THR A 207 -4.12 -4.18 10.45
N SER A 208 -3.70 -5.45 10.49
CA SER A 208 -3.40 -6.17 11.74
C SER A 208 -2.22 -5.53 12.48
N GLU A 209 -1.23 -5.07 11.73
CA GLU A 209 -0.06 -4.36 12.25
C GLU A 209 -0.46 -3.02 12.89
N ALA A 210 -1.30 -2.24 12.21
CA ALA A 210 -1.83 -0.98 12.73
C ALA A 210 -2.58 -1.22 14.05
N LEU A 211 -3.46 -2.23 14.12
CA LEU A 211 -4.13 -2.62 15.37
C LEU A 211 -3.15 -2.97 16.49
N CYS A 212 -2.09 -3.72 16.18
CA CYS A 212 -1.06 -4.07 17.15
C CYS A 212 -0.25 -2.85 17.62
N ARG A 213 0.06 -1.89 16.73
CA ARG A 213 0.75 -0.64 17.09
C ARG A 213 -0.12 0.32 17.89
N MET A 214 -1.42 0.32 17.65
CA MET A 214 -2.39 1.16 18.36
C MET A 214 -2.75 0.63 19.75
N THR A 215 -2.35 -0.60 20.10
CA THR A 215 -2.72 -1.23 21.37
C THR A 215 -1.53 -1.65 22.21
N THR A 216 -1.77 -1.70 23.52
CA THR A 216 -0.89 -2.36 24.47
C THR A 216 -1.34 -3.81 24.60
N ARG A 217 -0.50 -4.67 25.19
CA ARG A 217 -0.92 -6.04 25.51
C ARG A 217 -2.22 -6.07 26.33
N THR A 218 -2.31 -5.22 27.35
CA THR A 218 -3.49 -5.16 28.23
C THR A 218 -4.73 -4.69 27.47
N THR A 219 -4.64 -3.60 26.72
CA THR A 219 -5.79 -3.07 25.97
C THR A 219 -6.19 -4.00 24.82
N LYS A 220 -5.22 -4.68 24.19
CA LYS A 220 -5.49 -5.73 23.20
C LYS A 220 -6.32 -6.87 23.83
N ASP A 221 -5.92 -7.34 25.00
CA ASP A 221 -6.63 -8.43 25.70
C ASP A 221 -8.07 -8.04 26.07
N GLU A 222 -8.31 -6.77 26.42
CA GLU A 222 -9.65 -6.23 26.75
C GLU A 222 -10.54 -6.01 25.52
N LEU A 223 -9.96 -5.62 24.38
CA LEU A 223 -10.71 -5.20 23.21
C LEU A 223 -10.93 -6.31 22.17
N VAL A 224 -10.13 -7.38 22.17
CA VAL A 224 -10.12 -8.35 21.06
C VAL A 224 -11.48 -9.02 20.81
N HIS A 225 -12.27 -9.28 21.86
CA HIS A 225 -13.61 -9.88 21.71
C HIS A 225 -14.65 -8.89 21.16
N GLN A 226 -14.32 -7.60 21.11
CA GLN A 226 -15.10 -6.59 20.42
C GLN A 226 -14.69 -6.45 18.94
N TRP A 227 -13.53 -7.00 18.56
CA TRP A 227 -12.99 -7.00 17.20
C TRP A 227 -13.39 -8.26 16.45
N PHE A 228 -13.30 -9.41 17.12
CA PHE A 228 -13.61 -10.72 16.55
C PHE A 228 -14.65 -11.42 17.43
N GLU A 229 -15.83 -11.68 16.86
CA GLU A 229 -16.90 -12.44 17.53
C GLU A 229 -16.54 -13.92 17.71
N ASP A 230 -15.68 -14.44 16.84
CA ASP A 230 -15.17 -15.81 16.92
C ASP A 230 -14.07 -15.91 18.00
N GLU A 231 -14.35 -16.65 19.06
CA GLU A 231 -13.45 -16.84 20.20
C GLU A 231 -12.07 -17.40 19.79
N VAL A 232 -12.02 -18.27 18.79
CA VAL A 232 -10.75 -18.86 18.32
C VAL A 232 -9.91 -17.80 17.61
N LEU A 233 -10.54 -16.91 16.84
CA LEU A 233 -9.86 -15.79 16.20
C LEU A 233 -9.40 -14.76 17.23
N ALA A 234 -10.23 -14.45 18.22
CA ALA A 234 -9.88 -13.54 19.29
C ALA A 234 -8.64 -14.03 20.06
N GLU A 235 -8.62 -15.30 20.46
CA GLU A 235 -7.48 -15.91 21.15
C GLU A 235 -6.23 -16.04 20.26
N ALA A 236 -6.40 -16.24 18.95
CA ALA A 236 -5.29 -16.24 18.02
C ALA A 236 -4.68 -14.85 17.84
N PHE A 237 -5.49 -13.80 17.71
CA PHE A 237 -5.00 -12.42 17.57
C PHE A 237 -4.25 -11.94 18.81
N LYS A 238 -4.69 -12.33 20.02
CA LYS A 238 -3.97 -12.07 21.27
C LYS A 238 -2.53 -12.57 21.25
N LYS A 239 -2.29 -13.71 20.59
CA LYS A 239 -0.96 -14.36 20.54
C LYS A 239 0.05 -13.65 19.64
N ILE A 240 -0.39 -12.77 18.73
CA ILE A 240 0.51 -12.01 17.86
C ILE A 240 1.45 -11.14 18.71
N LYS A 241 2.76 -11.35 18.58
CA LYS A 241 3.79 -10.57 19.27
C LYS A 241 4.48 -9.62 18.29
N ASN A 242 4.71 -8.39 18.72
CA ASN A 242 5.39 -7.38 17.89
C ASN A 242 6.79 -7.84 17.39
N ARG A 243 7.53 -8.62 18.20
CA ARG A 243 8.86 -9.13 17.82
C ARG A 243 8.83 -10.26 16.78
N GLU A 244 7.69 -10.93 16.64
CA GLU A 244 7.52 -12.11 15.78
C GLU A 244 6.33 -11.88 14.84
N PHE A 245 6.05 -10.60 14.55
CA PHE A 245 4.79 -10.17 13.95
C PHE A 245 4.54 -10.85 12.62
N GLU A 246 5.51 -10.89 11.72
CA GLU A 246 5.35 -11.46 10.38
C GLU A 246 4.82 -12.91 10.40
N THR A 247 5.42 -13.76 11.24
CA THR A 247 5.09 -15.20 11.29
C THR A 247 3.84 -15.46 12.13
N ASP A 248 3.67 -14.77 13.26
CA ASP A 248 2.46 -14.86 14.07
C ASP A 248 1.23 -14.33 13.30
N CYS A 249 1.38 -13.23 12.57
CA CYS A 249 0.32 -12.63 11.75
C CYS A 249 -0.06 -13.54 10.58
N ARG A 250 0.92 -14.15 9.89
CA ARG A 250 0.65 -15.17 8.87
C ARG A 250 -0.19 -16.32 9.41
N GLN A 251 0.15 -16.86 10.58
CA GLN A 251 -0.62 -17.93 11.21
C GLN A 251 -2.05 -17.49 11.53
N PHE A 252 -2.20 -16.29 12.12
CA PHE A 252 -3.51 -15.73 12.41
C PHE A 252 -4.36 -15.53 11.14
N LEU A 253 -3.80 -14.94 10.08
CA LEU A 253 -4.52 -14.66 8.84
C LEU A 253 -4.89 -15.92 8.08
N ASN A 254 -4.03 -16.94 8.06
CA ASN A 254 -4.37 -18.25 7.51
C ASN A 254 -5.55 -18.88 8.28
N LEU A 255 -5.52 -18.82 9.61
CA LEU A 255 -6.63 -19.29 10.46
C LEU A 255 -7.92 -18.49 10.20
N LEU A 256 -7.84 -17.16 10.17
CA LEU A 256 -8.96 -16.25 9.89
C LEU A 256 -9.61 -16.57 8.55
N ASN A 257 -8.82 -16.59 7.48
CA ASN A 257 -9.33 -16.82 6.14
C ASN A 257 -9.92 -18.24 6.00
N ASN A 258 -9.35 -19.25 6.67
CA ASN A 258 -9.94 -20.59 6.69
C ASN A 258 -11.28 -20.65 7.44
N ARG A 259 -11.40 -19.94 8.57
CA ARG A 259 -12.65 -19.92 9.36
C ARG A 259 -13.78 -19.15 8.69
N LEU A 260 -13.46 -18.18 7.84
CA LEU A 260 -14.45 -17.48 6.99
C LEU A 260 -15.11 -18.39 5.95
N GLY A 261 -14.55 -19.57 5.67
CA GLY A 261 -15.13 -20.54 4.74
C GLY A 261 -15.37 -19.94 3.35
N GLU A 262 -16.58 -20.04 2.83
CA GLU A 262 -16.97 -19.49 1.51
C GLU A 262 -16.99 -17.96 1.48
N GLN A 263 -17.05 -17.28 2.63
CA GLN A 263 -17.03 -15.81 2.70
C GLN A 263 -15.61 -15.24 2.59
N ARG A 264 -14.57 -16.08 2.63
CA ARG A 264 -13.19 -15.63 2.55
C ARG A 264 -12.92 -14.95 1.20
N ARG A 265 -12.09 -13.92 1.26
CA ARG A 265 -11.67 -13.16 0.07
C ARG A 265 -10.17 -13.24 -0.19
N VAL A 266 -9.45 -13.98 0.65
CA VAL A 266 -8.05 -14.35 0.46
C VAL A 266 -7.95 -15.86 0.60
N TYR A 267 -7.34 -16.51 -0.38
CA TYR A 267 -7.00 -17.94 -0.32
C TYR A 267 -5.49 -18.07 -0.27
N SER A 268 -4.96 -18.61 0.82
CA SER A 268 -3.52 -18.86 0.99
C SER A 268 -3.26 -20.35 0.79
N LEU A 269 -2.57 -20.70 -0.29
CA LEU A 269 -2.27 -22.09 -0.64
C LEU A 269 -0.77 -22.38 -0.44
N PRO A 270 -0.40 -23.53 0.16
CA PRO A 270 0.99 -23.93 0.25
C PRO A 270 1.47 -24.42 -1.11
N CYS A 271 2.57 -23.84 -1.59
CA CYS A 271 3.19 -24.15 -2.86
C CYS A 271 4.39 -25.07 -2.65
N VAL A 272 4.51 -26.07 -3.52
CA VAL A 272 5.64 -27.00 -3.53
C VAL A 272 6.86 -26.35 -4.16
N ALA A 273 6.66 -25.66 -5.28
CA ALA A 273 7.72 -24.96 -6.01
C ALA A 273 7.11 -23.87 -6.89
N ALA A 274 7.82 -22.75 -7.03
CA ALA A 274 7.42 -21.66 -7.91
C ALA A 274 8.55 -21.29 -8.87
N PHE A 275 8.20 -20.93 -10.10
CA PHE A 275 9.15 -20.63 -11.16
C PHE A 275 8.83 -19.29 -11.83
N ALA A 276 9.87 -18.49 -12.03
CA ALA A 276 9.87 -17.31 -12.89
C ALA A 276 10.50 -17.69 -14.24
N ASP A 277 9.67 -17.80 -15.27
CA ASP A 277 9.94 -18.45 -16.55
C ASP A 277 10.43 -19.89 -16.41
N ALA A 278 11.71 -20.08 -16.16
CA ALA A 278 12.37 -21.39 -15.96
C ALA A 278 13.28 -21.42 -14.73
N HIS A 279 13.30 -20.33 -13.93
CA HIS A 279 14.13 -20.20 -12.75
C HIS A 279 13.29 -20.43 -11.51
N GLU A 280 13.66 -21.43 -10.73
CA GLU A 280 13.02 -21.71 -9.46
C GLU A 280 13.24 -20.55 -8.48
N MET A 281 12.15 -20.08 -7.90
CA MET A 281 12.13 -19.07 -6.84
C MET A 281 12.14 -19.78 -5.49
N ARG A 282 12.87 -19.23 -4.53
CA ARG A 282 13.02 -19.84 -3.20
C ARG A 282 12.02 -19.23 -2.23
N LYS A 283 11.42 -20.09 -1.40
CA LYS A 283 10.71 -19.68 -0.18
C LYS A 283 11.65 -18.86 0.71
N PRO A 284 11.18 -17.78 1.35
CA PRO A 284 11.97 -17.07 2.34
C PRO A 284 12.52 -18.00 3.43
N ALA A 285 13.79 -17.79 3.78
CA ALA A 285 14.54 -18.60 4.74
C ALA A 285 14.20 -18.23 6.20
N ASP A 286 12.92 -18.37 6.58
CA ASP A 286 12.44 -18.21 7.96
C ASP A 286 11.99 -19.57 8.52
N GLU A 287 12.56 -19.95 9.66
CA GLU A 287 12.29 -21.24 10.33
C GLU A 287 10.84 -21.38 10.80
N LYS A 288 10.16 -20.26 11.09
CA LYS A 288 8.77 -20.24 11.54
C LYS A 288 7.78 -20.12 10.39
N LEU A 289 8.26 -19.86 9.18
CA LEU A 289 7.43 -19.87 7.98
C LEU A 289 7.23 -21.31 7.50
N GLU A 290 6.10 -21.90 7.87
CA GLU A 290 5.80 -23.32 7.65
C GLU A 290 5.87 -23.74 6.17
N GLU A 291 5.31 -22.93 5.27
CA GLU A 291 5.10 -23.29 3.86
C GLU A 291 5.43 -22.12 2.94
N PHE A 292 5.62 -22.40 1.65
CA PHE A 292 5.72 -21.35 0.63
C PHE A 292 4.31 -20.90 0.23
N TRP A 293 3.81 -19.84 0.88
CA TRP A 293 2.43 -19.38 0.68
C TRP A 293 2.24 -18.58 -0.60
N ILE A 294 1.18 -18.92 -1.34
CA ILE A 294 0.67 -18.15 -2.49
C ILE A 294 -0.72 -17.64 -2.14
N ASP A 295 -0.85 -16.32 -2.08
CA ASP A 295 -2.06 -15.62 -1.67
C ASP A 295 -2.86 -15.17 -2.89
N PHE A 296 -4.05 -15.74 -3.08
CA PHE A 296 -5.00 -15.35 -4.12
C PHE A 296 -5.97 -14.33 -3.52
N ASN A 297 -5.85 -13.07 -3.95
CA ASN A 297 -6.55 -11.92 -3.42
C ASN A 297 -7.73 -11.55 -4.31
N LEU A 298 -8.95 -11.85 -3.86
CA LEU A 298 -10.18 -11.53 -4.59
C LEU A 298 -10.55 -10.06 -4.48
N GLY A 299 -10.09 -9.37 -3.42
CA GLY A 299 -10.36 -7.95 -3.19
C GLY A 299 -9.57 -7.06 -4.13
N SER A 300 -8.26 -7.31 -4.23
CA SER A 300 -7.36 -6.55 -5.10
C SER A 300 -7.21 -7.15 -6.50
N CYS A 301 -7.86 -8.29 -6.78
CA CYS A 301 -7.75 -9.03 -8.03
C CYS A 301 -6.28 -9.33 -8.39
N SER A 302 -5.58 -10.00 -7.48
CA SER A 302 -4.15 -10.27 -7.63
C SER A 302 -3.72 -11.60 -7.02
N ILE A 303 -2.55 -12.10 -7.42
CA ILE A 303 -1.82 -13.14 -6.70
C ILE A 303 -0.60 -12.50 -6.06
N THR A 304 -0.36 -12.76 -4.77
CA THR A 304 0.80 -12.24 -4.03
C THR A 304 1.56 -13.39 -3.36
N PHE A 305 2.88 -13.29 -3.35
CA PHE A 305 3.75 -14.23 -2.67
C PHE A 305 5.09 -13.56 -2.35
N TYR A 306 5.86 -14.18 -1.47
CA TYR A 306 7.14 -13.65 -1.01
C TYR A 306 8.24 -14.65 -1.34
N ILE A 307 9.36 -14.15 -1.84
CA ILE A 307 10.53 -14.97 -2.18
C ILE A 307 11.75 -14.52 -1.40
N ASP A 308 12.71 -15.43 -1.27
CA ASP A 308 14.02 -15.15 -0.70
C ASP A 308 14.74 -14.08 -1.51
N ASN A 309 15.39 -13.13 -0.83
CA ASN A 309 16.17 -12.08 -1.46
C ASN A 309 17.66 -12.32 -1.18
N ALA A 310 18.44 -12.53 -2.23
CA ALA A 310 19.86 -12.81 -2.09
C ALA A 310 20.70 -11.61 -1.60
N GLU A 311 20.15 -10.39 -1.61
CA GLU A 311 20.90 -9.16 -1.32
C GLU A 311 20.54 -8.52 0.03
N THR A 312 19.41 -8.90 0.61
CA THR A 312 18.90 -8.32 1.86
C THR A 312 18.22 -9.40 2.68
N ASP A 313 18.20 -9.23 4.00
CA ASP A 313 17.44 -10.13 4.88
C ASP A 313 15.90 -10.00 4.74
N LEU A 314 15.43 -9.01 3.96
CA LEU A 314 14.02 -8.77 3.70
C LEU A 314 13.49 -9.68 2.60
N TRP A 315 12.26 -10.14 2.77
CA TRP A 315 11.57 -10.92 1.74
C TRP A 315 11.25 -10.03 0.53
N GLU A 316 11.43 -10.56 -0.68
CA GLU A 316 11.03 -9.87 -1.91
C GLU A 316 9.55 -10.17 -2.19
N PRO A 317 8.65 -9.16 -2.15
CA PRO A 317 7.25 -9.35 -2.49
C PRO A 317 7.06 -9.39 -4.01
N VAL A 318 6.30 -10.35 -4.50
CA VAL A 318 5.88 -10.44 -5.91
C VAL A 318 4.36 -10.37 -5.99
N LYS A 319 3.85 -9.48 -6.83
CA LYS A 319 2.41 -9.27 -7.04
C LYS A 319 2.04 -9.34 -8.52
N LEU A 320 1.12 -10.25 -8.85
CA LEU A 320 0.59 -10.46 -10.19
C LEU A 320 -0.84 -9.91 -10.26
N TRP A 321 -0.99 -8.73 -10.83
CA TRP A 321 -2.30 -8.06 -10.97
C TRP A 321 -3.10 -8.66 -12.12
N LYS A 322 -4.43 -8.81 -11.96
CA LYS A 322 -5.33 -9.25 -13.04
C LYS A 322 -5.14 -8.46 -14.34
N GLY A 323 -4.96 -7.14 -14.23
CA GLY A 323 -4.78 -6.24 -15.37
C GLY A 323 -3.53 -6.58 -16.21
N ALA A 324 -2.45 -7.04 -15.58
CA ALA A 324 -1.20 -7.39 -16.24
C ALA A 324 -1.18 -8.84 -16.78
N VAL A 325 -2.17 -9.66 -16.43
CA VAL A 325 -2.26 -11.07 -16.85
C VAL A 325 -2.99 -11.17 -18.19
N VAL A 326 -2.34 -11.78 -19.18
CA VAL A 326 -2.96 -12.11 -20.48
C VAL A 326 -3.91 -13.29 -20.32
N ASN A 327 -3.39 -14.39 -19.76
CA ASN A 327 -4.16 -15.58 -19.45
C ASN A 327 -3.46 -16.43 -18.39
N PHE A 328 -4.16 -17.42 -17.86
CA PHE A 328 -3.59 -18.48 -17.04
C PHE A 328 -4.12 -19.84 -17.46
N SER A 329 -3.37 -20.89 -17.16
CA SER A 329 -3.80 -22.27 -17.37
C SER A 329 -3.49 -23.12 -16.15
N ILE A 330 -4.30 -24.14 -15.91
CA ILE A 330 -4.06 -25.13 -14.87
C ILE A 330 -3.94 -26.47 -15.56
N THR A 331 -2.81 -27.14 -15.34
CA THR A 331 -2.55 -28.49 -15.86
C THR A 331 -2.25 -29.42 -14.70
N GLU A 332 -2.69 -30.67 -14.81
CA GLU A 332 -2.49 -31.67 -13.78
C GLU A 332 -1.57 -32.76 -14.34
N SER A 333 -0.51 -33.05 -13.61
CA SER A 333 0.39 -34.19 -13.85
C SER A 333 0.05 -35.33 -12.88
N GLU A 334 0.74 -36.46 -12.99
CA GLU A 334 0.58 -37.56 -12.03
C GLU A 334 0.99 -37.21 -10.59
N ARG A 335 1.73 -36.10 -10.40
CA ARG A 335 2.32 -35.73 -9.09
C ARG A 335 1.82 -34.41 -8.54
N LEU A 336 1.60 -33.42 -9.40
CA LEU A 336 1.38 -32.03 -9.02
C LEU A 336 0.38 -31.34 -9.97
N LYS A 337 -0.35 -30.35 -9.44
CA LYS A 337 -1.11 -29.37 -10.21
C LYS A 337 -0.23 -28.16 -10.48
N MET A 338 -0.17 -27.73 -11.73
CA MET A 338 0.64 -26.59 -12.19
C MET A 338 -0.28 -25.47 -12.65
N LEU A 339 -0.18 -24.31 -12.00
CA LEU A 339 -0.79 -23.06 -12.43
C LEU A 339 0.26 -22.23 -13.16
N SER A 340 0.08 -22.01 -14.45
CA SER A 340 0.95 -21.13 -15.26
C SER A 340 0.21 -19.83 -15.57
N VAL A 341 0.81 -18.69 -15.19
CA VAL A 341 0.28 -17.34 -15.38
C VAL A 341 1.16 -16.59 -16.39
N TYR A 342 0.55 -16.03 -17.44
CA TYR A 342 1.25 -15.33 -18.52
C TYR A 342 0.96 -13.83 -18.45
N LEU A 343 2.02 -13.03 -18.51
CA LEU A 343 1.97 -11.58 -18.35
C LEU A 343 2.06 -10.87 -19.71
N GLU A 344 1.39 -9.72 -19.83
CA GLU A 344 1.40 -8.92 -21.05
C GLU A 344 2.75 -8.25 -21.27
N ARG A 345 3.29 -7.69 -20.18
CA ARG A 345 4.61 -7.06 -20.12
C ARG A 345 5.47 -7.79 -19.10
N PRO A 346 6.80 -7.84 -19.30
CA PRO A 346 7.68 -8.42 -18.32
C PRO A 346 7.63 -7.64 -17.00
N ILE A 347 7.68 -8.35 -15.88
CA ILE A 347 7.90 -7.77 -14.55
C ILE A 347 9.29 -8.14 -14.04
N ALA A 348 9.85 -7.32 -13.16
CA ALA A 348 11.11 -7.63 -12.52
C ALA A 348 10.89 -8.55 -11.31
N ILE A 349 11.52 -9.72 -11.30
CA ILE A 349 11.61 -10.62 -10.14
C ILE A 349 13.08 -10.99 -9.96
N SER A 350 13.64 -10.75 -8.78
CA SER A 350 15.05 -10.94 -8.46
C SER A 350 15.98 -10.33 -9.52
N LYS A 351 15.65 -9.09 -9.93
CA LYS A 351 16.33 -8.29 -10.97
C LYS A 351 16.32 -8.89 -12.38
N ARG A 352 15.39 -9.80 -12.67
CA ARG A 352 15.20 -10.42 -13.99
C ARG A 352 13.84 -10.06 -14.55
N GLU A 353 13.79 -9.76 -15.84
CA GLU A 353 12.54 -9.58 -16.56
C GLU A 353 11.88 -10.94 -16.82
N VAL A 354 10.65 -11.10 -16.36
CA VAL A 354 9.91 -12.36 -16.36
C VAL A 354 8.55 -12.16 -17.00
N ARG A 355 8.14 -13.07 -17.90
CA ARG A 355 6.82 -13.02 -18.56
C ARG A 355 5.88 -14.14 -18.15
N ARG A 356 6.39 -15.20 -17.53
CA ARG A 356 5.59 -16.32 -17.03
C ARG A 356 5.94 -16.61 -15.59
N VAL A 357 4.93 -16.78 -14.76
CA VAL A 357 5.09 -17.31 -13.41
C VAL A 357 4.33 -18.62 -13.31
N GLU A 358 4.97 -19.65 -12.75
CA GLU A 358 4.39 -20.96 -12.59
C GLU A 358 4.44 -21.40 -11.12
N PHE A 359 3.35 -21.98 -10.64
CA PHE A 359 3.22 -22.48 -9.26
C PHE A 359 2.82 -23.94 -9.27
N HIS A 360 3.49 -24.75 -8.46
CA HIS A 360 3.25 -26.17 -8.32
C HIS A 360 2.58 -26.46 -6.98
N PHE A 361 1.47 -27.18 -7.03
CA PHE A 361 0.64 -27.48 -5.87
C PHE A 361 0.41 -28.98 -5.75
N ASP A 362 0.14 -29.43 -4.53
CA ASP A 362 -0.33 -30.80 -4.27
C ASP A 362 -1.68 -31.07 -4.97
N LEU A 363 -1.89 -32.31 -5.41
CA LEU A 363 -3.10 -32.73 -6.15
C LEU A 363 -4.39 -32.57 -5.33
N SER A 364 -4.31 -32.59 -3.99
CA SER A 364 -5.48 -32.40 -3.12
C SER A 364 -6.02 -30.97 -3.11
N LEU A 365 -5.21 -29.98 -3.49
CA LEU A 365 -5.58 -28.57 -3.42
C LEU A 365 -6.51 -28.16 -4.58
N ASN A 366 -7.52 -27.35 -4.27
CA ASN A 366 -8.36 -26.70 -5.27
C ASN A 366 -7.75 -25.37 -5.69
N VAL A 367 -6.99 -25.39 -6.78
CA VAL A 367 -6.32 -24.20 -7.34
C VAL A 367 -7.24 -23.41 -8.28
N LEU A 368 -8.20 -24.07 -8.93
CA LEU A 368 -9.04 -23.45 -9.95
C LEU A 368 -9.91 -22.32 -9.40
N LEU A 369 -10.60 -22.57 -8.28
CA LEU A 369 -11.51 -21.59 -7.69
C LEU A 369 -10.77 -20.31 -7.25
N PRO A 370 -9.67 -20.38 -6.48
CA PRO A 370 -8.85 -19.21 -6.15
C PRO A 370 -8.30 -18.47 -7.38
N SER A 371 -7.81 -19.19 -8.40
CA SER A 371 -7.29 -18.57 -9.62
C SER A 371 -8.38 -17.79 -10.37
N ILE A 372 -9.57 -18.36 -10.54
CA ILE A 372 -10.70 -17.67 -11.16
C ILE A 372 -11.12 -16.46 -10.32
N GLY A 373 -11.14 -16.59 -8.99
CA GLY A 373 -11.50 -15.49 -8.09
C GLY A 373 -10.52 -14.31 -8.18
N ALA A 374 -9.22 -14.58 -8.21
CA ALA A 374 -8.19 -13.53 -8.23
C ALA A 374 -7.94 -12.94 -9.63
N LEU A 375 -7.89 -13.78 -10.68
CA LEU A 375 -7.49 -13.38 -12.03
C LEU A 375 -8.67 -13.24 -13.01
N GLY A 376 -9.87 -13.70 -12.64
CA GLY A 376 -11.05 -13.70 -13.49
C GLY A 376 -11.14 -14.91 -14.42
N GLY A 377 -12.32 -15.51 -14.52
CA GLY A 377 -12.57 -16.66 -15.41
C GLY A 377 -12.38 -16.33 -16.90
N ASP A 378 -12.50 -15.05 -17.27
CA ASP A 378 -12.23 -14.54 -18.62
C ASP A 378 -10.76 -14.73 -19.05
N LYS A 379 -9.83 -14.82 -18.08
CA LYS A 379 -8.41 -15.05 -18.33
C LYS A 379 -8.03 -16.53 -18.36
N GLN A 380 -8.95 -17.44 -18.07
CA GLN A 380 -8.65 -18.86 -18.08
C GLN A 380 -8.53 -19.38 -19.52
N TRP A 381 -7.34 -19.86 -19.89
CA TRP A 381 -7.14 -20.53 -21.17
C TRP A 381 -7.78 -21.92 -21.14
N GLN A 382 -8.92 -22.07 -21.81
CA GLN A 382 -9.48 -23.37 -22.13
C GLN A 382 -8.96 -23.79 -23.50
N ARG A 383 -8.40 -25.01 -23.62
CA ARG A 383 -8.12 -25.60 -24.94
C ARG A 383 -9.43 -25.58 -25.72
N GLN A 384 -9.54 -24.73 -26.73
CA GLN A 384 -10.60 -24.88 -27.73
C GLN A 384 -10.45 -26.29 -28.28
N THR A 385 -11.42 -27.16 -28.01
CA THR A 385 -11.63 -28.32 -28.86
C THR A 385 -11.84 -27.78 -30.26
N GLU A 386 -10.87 -28.02 -31.15
CA GLU A 386 -11.02 -27.80 -32.58
C GLU A 386 -12.29 -28.52 -33.05
N LYS A 387 -13.38 -27.76 -33.16
CA LYS A 387 -14.44 -28.07 -34.10
C LYS A 387 -14.35 -27.04 -35.19
N ALA A 388 -13.80 -27.48 -36.32
CA ALA A 388 -13.87 -26.79 -37.59
C ALA A 388 -15.32 -26.36 -37.88
N GLY A 389 -15.51 -25.12 -38.30
CA GLY A 389 -16.82 -24.65 -38.76
C GLY A 389 -17.02 -23.15 -38.74
N GLU A 390 -16.57 -22.51 -39.82
CA GLU A 390 -17.16 -21.34 -40.46
C GLU A 390 -17.08 -19.95 -39.80
N SER A 391 -16.38 -19.08 -40.52
CA SER A 391 -16.29 -17.64 -40.37
C SER A 391 -17.65 -16.96 -40.34
N THR A 392 -17.84 -16.01 -39.41
CA THR A 392 -18.70 -14.86 -39.69
C THR A 392 -18.12 -13.62 -39.04
N THR A 393 -17.80 -12.66 -39.90
CA THR A 393 -17.31 -11.32 -39.58
C THR A 393 -18.33 -10.56 -38.74
N ILE A 394 -17.95 -10.07 -37.57
CA ILE A 394 -18.66 -8.99 -36.88
C ILE A 394 -17.65 -7.88 -36.60
N VAL A 395 -17.88 -6.75 -37.26
CA VAL A 395 -17.21 -5.47 -36.99
C VAL A 395 -17.85 -4.89 -35.73
N ALA A 396 -17.05 -4.55 -34.73
CA ALA A 396 -17.47 -3.68 -33.64
C ALA A 396 -16.38 -2.64 -33.35
N ALA A 397 -16.84 -1.39 -33.27
CA ALA A 397 -16.08 -0.16 -33.16
C ALA A 397 -15.46 0.01 -31.76
N GLY A 398 -14.45 0.87 -31.71
CA GLY A 398 -13.53 1.01 -30.58
C GLY A 398 -14.10 1.58 -29.29
N LEU A 399 -13.33 1.37 -28.23
CA LEU A 399 -13.32 2.12 -26.99
C LEU A 399 -11.86 2.23 -26.52
N VAL A 400 -11.40 3.48 -26.48
CA VAL A 400 -10.50 4.12 -25.49
C VAL A 400 -10.12 3.19 -24.33
N GLY A 401 -8.87 2.99 -23.91
CA GLY A 401 -7.61 3.68 -24.06
C GLY A 401 -6.81 3.17 -22.86
N ALA A 402 -5.71 2.47 -23.11
CA ALA A 402 -4.90 1.81 -22.08
C ALA A 402 -4.36 2.85 -21.08
N GLU A 403 -4.60 2.63 -19.79
CA GLU A 403 -3.94 3.37 -18.73
C GLU A 403 -2.54 2.82 -18.50
N ASP A 404 -1.61 3.76 -18.37
CA ASP A 404 -0.17 3.56 -18.31
C ASP A 404 0.25 2.80 -17.06
N ASP A 405 0.95 1.68 -17.28
CA ASP A 405 1.77 0.99 -16.30
C ASP A 405 2.88 1.92 -15.79
N ARG A 406 2.74 2.42 -14.56
CA ARG A 406 3.90 2.77 -13.75
C ARG A 406 4.11 1.69 -12.71
N CYS A 407 5.13 0.90 -12.99
CA CYS A 407 5.78 -0.02 -12.07
C CYS A 407 6.32 0.82 -10.90
N LEU A 408 5.54 0.96 -9.83
CA LEU A 408 6.02 1.53 -8.57
C LEU A 408 6.77 0.43 -7.82
N ILE A 409 8.08 0.65 -7.80
CA ILE A 409 9.05 -0.07 -6.99
C ILE A 409 8.52 -0.13 -5.56
N THR A 410 8.43 -1.35 -5.03
CA THR A 410 8.24 -1.65 -3.62
C THR A 410 9.30 -0.91 -2.80
N LEU A 411 8.90 0.18 -2.15
CA LEU A 411 9.71 0.81 -1.11
C LEU A 411 9.78 -0.13 0.09
N ARG A 412 11.01 -0.33 0.52
CA ARG A 412 11.45 -1.23 1.58
C ARG A 412 10.70 -0.97 2.89
N LEU A 413 10.03 -2.01 3.39
CA LEU A 413 9.82 -2.19 4.82
C LEU A 413 11.16 -2.63 5.42
N ASN A 414 11.68 -1.86 6.37
CA ASN A 414 12.89 -2.07 7.18
C ASN A 414 14.26 -1.81 6.51
N ASP A 415 14.67 -0.53 6.50
CA ASP A 415 16.08 -0.19 6.67
C ASP A 415 16.25 0.61 7.98
N LEU A 416 17.01 0.02 8.91
CA LEU A 416 17.75 0.61 10.03
C LEU A 416 16.96 1.10 11.27
N CYS A 417 16.56 0.13 12.11
CA CYS A 417 16.49 0.34 13.55
C CYS A 417 17.78 -0.18 14.21
N GLU A 418 18.81 0.66 14.30
CA GLU A 418 19.80 0.57 15.39
C GLU A 418 19.90 1.95 16.06
N PRO A 419 19.65 2.06 17.37
CA PRO A 419 20.01 3.27 18.11
C PRO A 419 21.54 3.31 18.30
N PRO A 420 22.14 4.51 18.41
CA PRO A 420 23.53 4.60 18.82
C PRO A 420 23.66 4.03 20.23
N VAL A 421 24.45 2.97 20.36
CA VAL A 421 24.95 2.51 21.66
C VAL A 421 25.84 3.61 22.23
N SER A 422 25.49 4.08 23.42
CA SER A 422 26.24 5.05 24.22
C SER A 422 27.70 4.66 24.45
#